data_AF-A0A9J6DCH1-F1
#
_entry.id   AF-A0A9J6DCH1-F1
#
_cell.length_a   1.000
_cell.length_b   1.000
_cell.length_c   1.000
_cell.angle_alpha   90.00
_cell.angle_beta   90.00
_cell.angle_gamma   90.00
#
_symmetry.space_group_name_H-M   'P 1'
#
loop_
_entity.id
_entity.type
_entity.pdbx_description
1 polymer ?
#
loop_
_entity_poly.entity_id
_entity_poly.type
_entity_poly.pdbx_seq_one_letter_code
_entity_poly.pdbx_strand_id
1 'polypeptide(L)'
;MVIPLAQAPVFISFFFALRGMANLPMESFKTGGILWFTDLTVPDPFYILPLITSVSLFCTLEALLCYWVTSNMFTLCQVGVLRIEAVRKRLDIPALIKHPKSELKLSNKGFVEGVRESFTNSRIAREIEERAKADEMRFKKAGIGPVVKTYTYDPTKQAFAKGAGSNQKING
;
A
#
# COMPACT_ATOMS: atom_id res chain seq x y z
N MET A 1 11.39 0.63 -14.49
CA MET A 1 10.70 1.30 -13.36
C MET A 1 11.58 2.27 -12.57
N VAL A 2 12.91 2.18 -12.63
CA VAL A 2 13.82 3.13 -11.94
C VAL A 2 13.88 4.50 -12.62
N ILE A 3 13.75 4.54 -13.96
CA ILE A 3 13.88 5.77 -14.75
C ILE A 3 12.86 6.87 -14.36
N PRO A 4 11.54 6.58 -14.23
CA PRO A 4 10.58 7.60 -13.80
C PRO A 4 10.80 8.07 -12.34
N LEU A 5 11.24 7.17 -11.47
CA LEU A 5 11.53 7.49 -10.07
C LEU A 5 12.75 8.40 -9.94
N ALA A 6 13.76 8.22 -10.79
CA ALA A 6 14.93 9.09 -10.86
C ALA A 6 14.64 10.44 -11.57
N GLN A 7 13.63 10.49 -12.46
CA GLN A 7 13.24 11.72 -13.17
C GLN A 7 12.44 12.68 -12.28
N ALA A 8 11.63 12.16 -11.34
CA ALA A 8 10.76 13.00 -10.51
C ALA A 8 11.52 14.10 -9.74
N PRO A 9 12.68 13.86 -9.09
CA PRO A 9 13.45 14.91 -8.43
C PRO A 9 13.95 16.00 -9.39
N VAL A 10 14.36 15.64 -10.61
CA VAL A 10 14.83 16.59 -11.64
C VAL A 10 13.69 17.45 -12.14
N PHE A 11 12.51 16.86 -12.38
CA PHE A 11 11.33 17.62 -12.79
C PHE A 11 10.84 18.57 -11.67
N ILE A 12 10.79 18.07 -10.43
CA ILE A 12 10.34 18.85 -9.27
C ILE A 12 11.30 20.02 -9.01
N SER A 13 12.62 19.81 -9.07
CA SER A 13 13.59 20.88 -8.86
C SER A 13 13.48 21.97 -9.93
N PHE A 14 13.36 21.57 -11.19
CA PHE A 14 13.19 22.50 -12.29
C PHE A 14 11.87 23.28 -12.20
N PHE A 15 10.76 22.62 -11.84
CA PHE A 15 9.47 23.28 -11.65
C PHE A 15 9.52 24.35 -10.54
N PHE A 16 10.08 24.02 -9.37
CA PHE A 16 10.19 25.00 -8.28
C PHE A 16 11.16 26.13 -8.62
N ALA A 17 12.25 25.86 -9.34
CA ALA A 17 13.17 26.89 -9.82
C ALA A 17 12.47 27.85 -10.79
N LEU A 18 11.79 27.33 -11.82
CA LEU A 18 11.02 28.13 -12.77
C LEU A 18 9.91 28.94 -12.08
N ARG A 19 9.19 28.33 -11.13
CA ARG A 19 8.13 29.01 -10.38
C ARG A 19 8.69 30.12 -9.49
N GLY A 20 9.82 29.89 -8.81
CA GLY A 20 10.50 30.92 -8.03
C GLY A 20 10.96 32.10 -8.89
N MET A 21 11.48 31.78 -10.08
CA MET A 21 11.89 32.77 -11.08
C MET A 21 10.70 33.57 -11.63
N ALA A 22 9.60 32.93 -12.00
CA ALA A 22 8.41 33.63 -12.53
C ALA A 22 7.73 34.57 -11.50
N ASN A 23 7.86 34.27 -10.20
CA ASN A 23 7.32 35.14 -9.14
C ASN A 23 8.18 36.38 -8.85
N LEU A 24 9.42 36.42 -9.35
CA LEU A 24 10.26 37.61 -9.32
C LEU A 24 10.05 38.38 -10.62
N PRO A 25 9.74 39.69 -10.59
CA PRO A 25 9.47 40.47 -11.79
C PRO A 25 10.76 40.75 -12.57
N MET A 26 11.25 39.76 -13.32
CA MET A 26 12.41 39.91 -14.17
C MET A 26 12.03 40.65 -15.46
N GLU A 27 12.76 41.71 -15.79
CA GLU A 27 12.48 42.46 -17.03
C GLU A 27 12.67 41.60 -18.29
N SER A 28 13.59 40.64 -18.27
CA SER A 28 13.82 39.71 -19.38
C SER A 28 12.58 38.85 -19.71
N PHE A 29 11.77 38.50 -18.70
CA PHE A 29 10.56 37.69 -18.90
C PHE A 29 9.36 38.48 -19.43
N LYS A 30 9.40 39.82 -19.36
CA LYS A 30 8.34 40.68 -19.92
C LYS A 30 8.38 40.81 -21.43
N THR A 31 9.55 40.59 -22.02
CA THR A 31 9.79 40.74 -23.47
C THR A 31 10.23 39.44 -24.13
N GLY A 32 10.40 38.36 -23.36
CA GLY A 32 10.91 37.06 -23.82
C GLY A 32 9.88 36.13 -24.46
N GLY A 33 8.69 36.65 -24.81
CA GLY A 33 7.60 35.88 -25.39
C GLY A 33 7.69 35.56 -26.87
N ILE A 34 6.82 34.67 -27.33
CA ILE A 34 6.75 34.23 -28.73
C ILE A 34 5.33 34.40 -29.28
N LEU A 35 5.23 35.00 -30.48
CA LEU A 35 4.02 35.29 -31.26
C LEU A 35 2.84 35.93 -30.51
N TRP A 36 2.10 35.17 -29.69
CA TRP A 36 0.81 35.53 -29.10
C TRP A 36 0.85 35.82 -27.59
N PHE A 37 1.97 35.55 -26.93
CA PHE A 37 2.23 35.95 -25.55
C PHE A 37 3.61 36.59 -25.52
N THR A 38 3.66 37.90 -25.23
CA THR A 38 4.92 38.66 -25.15
C THR A 38 5.50 38.67 -23.74
N ASP A 39 4.62 38.64 -22.74
CA ASP A 39 4.96 38.66 -21.32
C ASP A 39 4.73 37.26 -20.71
N LEU A 40 5.81 36.61 -20.26
CA LEU A 40 5.77 35.31 -19.60
C LEU A 40 5.45 35.40 -18.10
N THR A 41 5.45 36.60 -17.52
CA THR A 41 5.17 36.80 -16.09
C THR A 41 3.67 36.79 -15.77
N VAL A 42 2.84 36.92 -16.80
CA VAL A 42 1.39 36.88 -16.72
C VAL A 42 0.89 35.52 -17.26
N PRO A 43 -0.14 34.91 -16.65
CA PRO A 43 -0.76 33.72 -17.23
C PRO A 43 -1.25 33.98 -18.67
N ASP A 44 -1.14 32.95 -19.54
CA ASP A 44 -1.52 33.03 -20.95
C ASP A 44 -2.94 33.60 -21.12
N PRO A 45 -3.11 34.80 -21.69
CA PRO A 45 -4.42 35.44 -21.83
C PRO A 45 -5.43 34.64 -22.66
N PHE A 46 -4.93 33.84 -23.62
CA PHE A 46 -5.77 33.08 -24.55
C PHE A 46 -5.88 31.59 -24.17
N TYR A 47 -5.20 31.14 -23.09
CA TYR A 47 -5.17 29.75 -22.63
C TYR A 47 -4.76 28.71 -23.70
N ILE A 48 -4.03 29.14 -24.73
CA ILE A 48 -3.58 28.28 -25.82
C ILE A 48 -2.52 27.29 -25.32
N LEU A 49 -1.58 27.74 -24.47
CA LEU A 49 -0.53 26.89 -23.91
C LEU A 49 -1.09 25.77 -23.00
N PRO A 50 -1.98 26.05 -22.02
CA PRO A 50 -2.65 25.01 -21.24
C PRO A 50 -3.48 24.04 -22.10
N LEU A 51 -4.10 24.51 -23.17
CA LEU A 51 -4.87 23.66 -24.08
C LEU A 51 -3.97 22.67 -24.84
N ILE A 52 -2.87 23.16 -25.42
CA ILE A 52 -1.91 22.32 -26.15
C ILE A 52 -1.31 21.26 -25.22
N THR A 53 -0.92 21.65 -24.01
CA THR A 53 -0.35 20.71 -23.03
C THR A 53 -1.37 19.65 -22.60
N SER A 54 -2.63 20.03 -22.42
CA SER A 54 -3.73 19.12 -22.09
C SER A 54 -4.00 18.12 -23.22
N VAL A 55 -4.06 18.59 -24.48
CA VAL A 55 -4.23 17.72 -25.66
C VAL A 55 -3.04 16.78 -25.82
N SER A 56 -1.81 17.29 -25.67
CA SER A 56 -0.59 16.48 -25.76
C SER A 56 -0.55 15.39 -24.69
N LEU A 57 -0.94 15.70 -23.45
CA LEU A 57 -1.00 14.72 -22.37
C LEU A 57 -2.07 13.65 -22.67
N PHE A 58 -3.25 14.07 -23.11
CA PHE A 58 -4.33 13.17 -23.48
C PHE A 58 -3.90 12.17 -24.57
N CYS A 59 -3.34 12.66 -25.68
CA CYS A 59 -2.83 11.80 -26.76
C CYS A 59 -1.76 10.82 -26.27
N THR A 60 -0.86 11.25 -25.37
CA THR A 60 0.21 10.40 -24.82
C THR A 60 -0.37 9.27 -23.97
N LEU A 61 -1.37 9.57 -23.14
CA LEU A 61 -2.03 8.58 -22.29
C LEU A 61 -2.82 7.56 -23.12
N GLU A 62 -3.57 8.01 -24.13
CA GLU A 62 -4.31 7.12 -25.02
C GLU A 62 -3.36 6.18 -25.79
N ALA A 63 -2.28 6.70 -26.35
CA ALA A 63 -1.30 5.90 -27.07
C ALA A 63 -0.66 4.83 -26.18
N LEU A 64 -0.31 5.18 -24.94
CA LEU A 64 0.26 4.24 -23.97
C LEU A 64 -0.76 3.15 -23.60
N LEU A 65 -2.02 3.52 -23.39
CA LEU A 65 -3.09 2.58 -23.08
C LEU A 65 -3.34 1.61 -24.24
N CYS A 66 -3.45 2.13 -25.47
CA CYS A 66 -3.63 1.32 -26.68
C CYS A 66 -2.47 0.34 -26.88
N TYR A 67 -1.23 0.80 -26.70
CA TYR A 67 -0.06 -0.07 -26.72
C TYR A 67 -0.13 -1.16 -25.64
N TRP A 68 -0.44 -0.78 -24.40
CA TRP A 68 -0.49 -1.69 -23.26
C TRP A 68 -1.58 -2.77 -23.44
N VAL A 69 -2.79 -2.35 -23.81
CA VAL A 69 -3.92 -3.27 -24.03
C VAL A 69 -3.62 -4.22 -25.18
N THR A 70 -3.07 -3.73 -26.29
CA THR A 70 -2.72 -4.56 -27.44
C THR A 70 -1.64 -5.59 -27.11
N SER A 71 -0.62 -5.20 -26.35
CA SER A 71 0.45 -6.11 -25.89
C SER A 71 -0.08 -7.22 -24.96
N ASN A 72 -0.99 -6.88 -24.04
CA ASN A 72 -1.64 -7.88 -23.20
C ASN A 72 -2.60 -8.76 -24.00
N MET A 73 -3.33 -8.21 -24.97
CA MET A 73 -4.20 -8.98 -25.85
C MET A 73 -3.42 -10.00 -26.67
N PHE A 74 -2.25 -9.59 -27.21
CA PHE A 74 -1.35 -10.50 -27.91
C PHE A 74 -0.86 -11.63 -27.00
N THR A 75 -0.47 -11.32 -25.77
CA THR A 75 -0.05 -12.32 -24.78
C THR A 75 -1.18 -13.31 -24.46
N LEU A 76 -2.40 -12.81 -24.26
CA LEU A 76 -3.57 -13.67 -24.00
C LEU A 76 -3.91 -14.56 -25.20
N CYS A 77 -3.86 -14.02 -26.42
CA CYS A 77 -4.06 -14.79 -27.64
C CYS A 77 -2.99 -15.87 -27.81
N GLN A 78 -1.72 -15.54 -27.61
CA GLN A 78 -0.60 -16.50 -27.62
C GLN A 78 -0.86 -17.66 -26.64
N VAL A 79 -1.22 -17.34 -25.39
CA VAL A 79 -1.47 -18.36 -24.36
C VAL A 79 -2.75 -19.16 -24.68
N GLY A 80 -3.76 -18.50 -25.23
CA GLY A 80 -5.00 -19.14 -25.68
C GLY A 80 -4.74 -20.17 -26.79
N VAL A 81 -3.95 -19.81 -27.80
CA VAL A 81 -3.58 -20.69 -28.92
C VAL A 81 -2.76 -21.89 -28.43
N LEU A 82 -1.80 -21.68 -27.52
CA LEU A 82 -0.99 -22.76 -26.94
C LEU A 82 -1.78 -23.68 -26.00
N ARG A 83 -2.92 -23.23 -25.45
CA ARG A 83 -3.84 -24.06 -24.66
C ARG A 83 -4.69 -25.00 -25.50
N ILE A 84 -4.75 -24.82 -26.82
CA ILE A 84 -5.51 -25.69 -27.71
C ILE A 84 -4.73 -26.99 -27.90
N GLU A 85 -5.31 -28.11 -27.46
CA GLU A 85 -4.73 -29.46 -27.55
C GLU A 85 -4.40 -29.87 -29.00
N ALA A 86 -5.09 -29.33 -30.00
CA ALA A 86 -4.80 -29.58 -31.41
C ALA A 86 -3.51 -28.89 -31.91
N VAL A 87 -3.24 -27.66 -31.44
CA VAL A 87 -2.00 -26.92 -31.75
C VAL A 87 -0.82 -27.55 -31.01
N ARG A 88 -1.06 -28.00 -29.78
CA ARG A 88 -0.10 -28.76 -28.98
C ARG A 88 0.36 -30.06 -29.66
N LYS A 89 -0.58 -30.81 -30.25
CA LYS A 89 -0.30 -32.06 -30.99
C LYS A 89 0.42 -31.82 -32.31
N ARG A 90 0.21 -30.67 -32.97
CA ARG A 90 0.90 -30.28 -34.20
C ARG A 90 2.33 -29.79 -33.96
N LEU A 91 2.64 -29.33 -32.76
CA LEU A 91 3.96 -28.80 -32.37
C LEU A 91 4.77 -29.78 -31.50
N ASP A 92 4.37 -31.05 -31.42
CA ASP A 92 5.03 -32.11 -30.64
C ASP A 92 5.39 -31.71 -29.18
N ILE A 93 4.55 -30.87 -28.55
CA ILE A 93 4.80 -30.44 -27.18
C ILE A 93 4.37 -31.57 -26.24
N PRO A 94 5.28 -32.15 -25.43
CA PRO A 94 4.97 -33.28 -24.55
C PRO A 94 3.78 -32.94 -23.64
N ALA A 95 2.88 -33.91 -23.44
CA ALA A 95 1.66 -33.73 -22.65
C ALA A 95 1.99 -33.20 -21.25
N LEU A 96 1.15 -32.30 -20.73
CA LEU A 96 1.41 -31.60 -19.48
C LEU A 96 1.30 -32.66 -18.39
N ILE A 97 2.40 -32.96 -17.70
CA ILE A 97 2.44 -33.95 -16.62
C ILE A 97 1.38 -33.55 -15.59
N LYS A 98 0.28 -34.32 -15.52
CA LYS A 98 -0.78 -34.12 -14.54
C LYS A 98 -0.31 -34.74 -13.23
N HIS A 99 0.35 -33.95 -12.39
CA HIS A 99 0.64 -34.39 -11.03
C HIS A 99 -0.69 -34.69 -10.29
N PRO A 100 -0.85 -35.86 -9.66
CA PRO A 100 -2.07 -36.21 -8.94
C PRO A 100 -2.31 -35.21 -7.81
N LYS A 101 -3.49 -34.58 -7.81
CA LYS A 101 -3.89 -33.51 -6.89
C LYS A 101 -3.98 -33.95 -5.42
N SER A 102 -3.85 -35.25 -5.14
CA SER A 102 -3.94 -35.85 -3.81
C SER A 102 -2.67 -35.67 -2.96
N GLU A 103 -1.52 -35.36 -3.57
CA GLU A 103 -0.23 -35.28 -2.87
C GLU A 103 0.22 -33.84 -2.59
N LEU A 104 -0.38 -32.84 -3.23
CA LEU A 104 -0.07 -31.43 -2.98
C LEU A 104 -1.04 -30.85 -1.94
N LYS A 105 -0.51 -30.31 -0.83
CA LYS A 105 -1.26 -29.47 0.12
C LYS A 105 -1.63 -28.11 -0.50
N LEU A 106 -2.14 -28.09 -1.72
CA LEU A 106 -2.69 -26.87 -2.30
C LEU A 106 -4.10 -26.70 -1.76
N SER A 107 -4.33 -25.57 -1.10
CA SER A 107 -5.66 -25.13 -0.69
C SER A 107 -6.57 -25.14 -1.92
N ASN A 108 -7.52 -26.07 -2.01
CA ASN A 108 -8.51 -26.14 -3.10
C ASN A 108 -9.54 -24.98 -3.01
N LYS A 109 -9.18 -23.88 -2.35
CA LYS A 109 -10.04 -22.74 -2.10
C LYS A 109 -10.18 -21.91 -3.39
N GLY A 110 -11.41 -21.60 -3.75
CA GLY A 110 -11.69 -20.76 -4.91
C GLY A 110 -11.16 -19.34 -4.72
N PHE A 111 -11.01 -18.56 -5.80
CA PHE A 111 -10.52 -17.17 -5.72
C PHE A 111 -11.29 -16.30 -4.70
N VAL A 112 -12.61 -16.42 -4.65
CA VAL A 112 -13.46 -15.72 -3.67
C VAL A 112 -13.14 -16.12 -2.24
N GLU A 113 -12.83 -17.39 -2.03
CA GLU A 113 -12.48 -17.95 -0.73
C GLU A 113 -11.06 -17.55 -0.33
N GLY A 114 -10.13 -17.46 -1.28
CA GLY A 114 -8.79 -16.90 -1.08
C GLY A 114 -8.80 -15.41 -0.76
N VAL A 115 -9.69 -14.63 -1.40
CA VAL A 115 -9.91 -13.22 -1.07
C VAL A 115 -10.51 -13.10 0.34
N ARG A 116 -11.55 -13.88 0.64
CA ARG A 116 -12.18 -13.87 1.97
C ARG A 116 -11.21 -14.25 3.07
N GLU A 117 -10.40 -15.28 2.85
CA GLU A 117 -9.34 -15.73 3.75
C GLU A 117 -8.24 -14.67 3.91
N SER A 118 -7.82 -14.00 2.84
CA SER A 118 -6.86 -12.90 2.92
C SER A 118 -7.38 -11.76 3.80
N PHE A 119 -8.65 -11.37 3.64
CA PHE A 119 -9.29 -10.36 4.49
C PHE A 119 -9.39 -10.81 5.96
N THR A 120 -9.71 -12.08 6.22
CA THR A 120 -9.76 -12.63 7.59
C THR A 120 -8.37 -12.71 8.22
N ASN A 121 -7.36 -13.18 7.48
CA ASN A 121 -5.98 -13.29 7.95
C ASN A 121 -5.37 -11.91 8.23
N SER A 122 -5.63 -10.90 7.39
CA SER A 122 -5.19 -9.52 7.64
C SER A 122 -5.84 -8.93 8.89
N ARG A 123 -7.10 -9.28 9.21
CA ARG A 123 -7.75 -8.84 10.45
C ARG A 123 -7.13 -9.50 11.69
N ILE A 124 -6.88 -10.80 11.65
CA ILE A 124 -6.25 -11.54 12.76
C ILE A 124 -4.83 -11.01 13.00
N ALA A 125 -4.05 -10.79 11.93
CA ALA A 125 -2.71 -10.23 12.04
C ALA A 125 -2.71 -8.85 12.71
N ARG A 126 -3.68 -7.99 12.34
CA ARG A 126 -3.82 -6.66 12.94
C ARG A 126 -4.17 -6.73 14.42
N GLU A 127 -5.05 -7.65 14.82
CA GLU A 127 -5.41 -7.85 16.22
C GLU A 127 -4.23 -8.37 17.06
N ILE A 128 -3.42 -9.27 16.51
CA ILE A 128 -2.20 -9.76 17.18
C ILE A 128 -1.20 -8.63 17.37
N GLU A 129 -1.01 -7.78 16.36
CA GLU A 129 -0.13 -6.61 16.45
C GLU A 129 -0.63 -5.59 17.49
N GLU A 130 -1.94 -5.33 17.54
CA GLU A 130 -2.56 -4.45 18.54
C GLU A 130 -2.35 -4.99 19.96
N ARG A 131 -2.49 -6.31 20.17
CA ARG A 131 -2.19 -6.96 21.46
C ARG A 131 -0.72 -6.85 21.82
N ALA A 132 0.18 -7.11 20.87
CA ALA A 132 1.62 -6.98 21.09
C ALA A 132 2.02 -5.54 21.46
N LYS A 133 1.44 -4.53 20.80
CA LYS A 133 1.63 -3.12 21.15
C LYS A 133 1.08 -2.80 22.54
N ALA A 134 -0.09 -3.33 22.89
CA ALA A 134 -0.68 -3.14 24.22
C ALA A 134 0.19 -3.76 25.33
N ASP A 135 0.74 -4.95 25.09
CA ASP A 135 1.65 -5.63 26.03
C ASP A 135 2.99 -4.89 26.16
N GLU A 136 3.55 -4.40 25.06
CA GLU A 136 4.75 -3.57 25.10
C GLU A 136 4.50 -2.27 25.89
N MET A 137 3.35 -1.61 25.67
CA MET A 137 2.96 -0.43 26.44
C MET A 137 2.75 -0.75 27.93
N ARG A 138 2.15 -1.90 28.26
CA ARG A 138 2.01 -2.36 29.66
C ARG A 138 3.36 -2.64 30.30
N PHE A 139 4.28 -3.28 29.58
CA PHE A 139 5.63 -3.56 30.05
C PHE A 139 6.42 -2.29 30.34
N LYS A 140 6.42 -1.33 29.40
CA LYS A 140 7.07 -0.02 29.60
C LYS A 140 6.48 0.73 30.79
N LYS A 141 5.16 0.73 30.93
CA LYS A 141 4.48 1.35 32.09
C LYS A 141 4.83 0.65 33.41
N ALA A 142 4.96 -0.68 33.43
CA ALA A 142 5.35 -1.42 34.62
C ALA A 142 6.80 -1.10 35.05
N GLY A 143 7.71 -0.82 34.11
CA GLY A 143 9.08 -0.41 34.41
C GLY A 143 9.24 1.05 34.86
N ILE A 144 8.31 1.93 34.48
CA ILE A 144 8.35 3.37 34.81
C ILE A 144 7.45 3.70 36.01
N GLY A 145 6.46 2.87 36.30
CA GLY A 145 5.49 3.09 37.37
C GLY A 145 6.08 2.93 38.78
N PRO A 146 5.43 3.50 39.80
CA PRO A 146 5.83 3.33 41.20
C PRO A 146 5.73 1.85 41.60
N VAL A 147 6.74 1.35 42.33
CA VAL A 147 6.84 -0.05 42.75
C VAL A 147 5.60 -0.47 43.54
N VAL A 148 4.87 -1.47 43.03
CA VAL A 148 3.71 -2.04 43.73
C VAL A 148 4.22 -2.84 44.93
N LYS A 149 3.71 -2.54 46.13
CA LYS A 149 4.07 -3.26 47.36
C LYS A 149 3.56 -4.70 47.26
N THR A 150 4.46 -5.65 47.07
CA THR A 150 4.16 -7.08 47.18
C THR A 150 4.42 -7.53 48.62
N TYR A 151 3.58 -8.44 49.13
CA TYR A 151 3.73 -9.00 50.48
C TYR A 151 4.26 -10.44 50.36
N THR A 152 5.18 -10.84 51.23
CA THR A 152 5.76 -12.21 51.25
C THR A 152 4.73 -13.29 51.59
N TYR A 153 3.69 -12.90 52.32
CA TYR A 153 2.54 -13.75 52.63
C TYR A 153 1.34 -13.29 51.82
N ASP A 154 0.46 -14.22 51.45
CA ASP A 154 -0.79 -13.91 50.76
C ASP A 154 -1.74 -13.16 51.72
N PRO A 155 -1.98 -11.86 51.52
CA PRO A 155 -2.82 -11.07 52.42
C PRO A 155 -4.30 -11.48 52.35
N THR A 156 -4.74 -12.10 51.26
CA THR A 156 -6.14 -12.54 51.12
C THR A 156 -6.45 -13.70 52.05
N LYS A 157 -5.50 -14.63 52.26
CA LYS A 157 -5.67 -15.76 53.17
C LYS A 157 -5.68 -15.36 54.64
N GLN A 158 -4.89 -14.35 55.03
CA GLN A 158 -4.87 -13.85 56.40
C GLN A 158 -6.10 -12.99 56.73
N ALA A 159 -6.59 -12.19 55.77
CA ALA A 159 -7.84 -11.46 55.91
C ALA A 159 -9.04 -12.41 56.06
N PHE A 160 -9.11 -13.47 55.24
CA PHE A 160 -10.11 -14.53 55.36
C PHE A 160 -10.03 -15.26 56.72
N ALA A 161 -8.84 -15.63 57.17
CA ALA A 161 -8.64 -16.29 58.46
C ALA A 161 -9.03 -15.39 59.65
N LYS A 162 -8.76 -14.09 59.58
CA LYS A 162 -9.09 -13.11 60.64
C LYS A 162 -10.59 -12.77 60.66
N GLY A 163 -11.23 -12.73 59.49
CA GLY A 163 -12.70 -12.57 59.36
C GLY A 163 -13.45 -13.75 59.97
N ALA A 164 -13.01 -14.99 59.70
CA ALA A 164 -13.62 -16.20 60.25
C ALA A 164 -13.46 -16.31 61.79
N GLY A 165 -12.35 -15.85 62.37
CA GLY A 165 -12.12 -15.91 63.82
C GLY A 165 -12.80 -14.83 64.66
N SER A 166 -13.26 -13.73 64.04
CA SER A 166 -13.89 -12.60 64.75
C SER A 166 -15.36 -12.84 65.14
N ASN A 167 -16.05 -13.75 64.46
CA ASN A 167 -17.44 -14.13 64.77
C ASN A 167 -17.58 -15.07 65.97
N GLN A 168 -16.47 -15.53 66.57
CA GLN A 168 -16.49 -16.54 67.64
C GLN A 168 -16.13 -15.99 69.04
N LYS A 169 -15.85 -14.68 69.18
CA LYS A 169 -15.42 -14.06 70.47
C LYS A 169 -16.42 -13.05 71.07
N ILE A 170 -17.69 -13.04 70.65
CA ILE A 170 -18.72 -12.13 71.21
C ILE A 170 -19.84 -12.90 71.96
N ASN A 171 -19.60 -14.15 72.34
CA ASN A 171 -20.47 -14.91 73.25
C ASN A 171 -19.60 -15.58 74.32
N GLY A 172 -19.39 -14.86 75.42
CA GLY A 172 -18.62 -15.30 76.59
C GLY A 172 -18.56 -14.19 77.61
#